data_AF-A0AAD7G6N0-F1
#
_entry.id   AF-A0AAD7G6N0-F1
#
_cell.length_a   1.000
_cell.length_b   1.000
_cell.length_c   1.000
_cell.angle_alpha   90.00
_cell.angle_beta   90.00
_cell.angle_gamma   90.00
#
_symmetry.space_group_name_H-M   'P 1'
#
loop_
_entity.id
_entity.type
_entity.pdbx_description
1 polymer ?
#
loop_
_entity_poly.entity_id
_entity_poly.type
_entity_poly.pdbx_seq_one_letter_code
_entity_poly.pdbx_strand_id
1 'polypeptide(L)'
;MALKRTLKSEQEVQQLRAFVAKVEVCKSLIEAEEDLGEVPDEFLDLLMFTVMRDPVLLPSSRNIVDRSTIKSHLLSDSKDPFNRVALSIDEVIPGRHGTQSAHRRVLD
;
A
#
# COMPACT_ATOMS: atom_id res chain seq x y z
N MET A 1 -22.22 -33.59 48.25
CA MET A 1 -21.15 -33.49 47.23
C MET A 1 -21.64 -32.60 46.10
N ALA A 2 -21.07 -31.40 45.93
CA ALA A 2 -21.44 -30.50 44.85
C ALA A 2 -20.83 -31.00 43.53
N LEU A 3 -21.67 -31.36 42.57
CA LEU A 3 -21.26 -31.73 41.23
C LEU A 3 -20.65 -30.48 40.56
N LYS A 4 -19.34 -30.46 40.32
CA LYS A 4 -18.70 -29.42 39.49
C LYS A 4 -19.27 -29.56 38.08
N ARG A 5 -20.34 -28.82 37.78
CA ARG A 5 -20.90 -28.75 36.43
C ARG A 5 -19.96 -27.88 35.60
N THR A 6 -19.22 -28.50 34.70
CA THR A 6 -18.43 -27.80 33.69
C THR A 6 -19.38 -27.05 32.77
N LEU A 7 -19.25 -25.72 32.68
CA LEU A 7 -20.16 -24.87 31.89
C LEU A 7 -19.97 -25.02 30.38
N LYS A 8 -18.80 -25.53 29.94
CA LYS A 8 -18.44 -25.79 28.55
C LYS A 8 -17.63 -27.06 28.44
N SER A 9 -17.67 -27.70 27.27
CA SER A 9 -16.82 -28.84 26.91
C SER A 9 -15.37 -28.40 26.66
N GLU A 10 -14.43 -29.33 26.79
CA GLU A 10 -13.01 -29.10 26.46
C GLU A 10 -12.82 -28.64 25.01
N GLN A 11 -13.63 -29.15 24.08
CA GLN A 11 -13.59 -28.74 22.67
C GLN A 11 -14.01 -27.27 22.50
N GLU A 12 -15.09 -26.84 23.15
CA GLU A 12 -15.53 -25.44 23.12
C GLU A 12 -14.50 -24.50 23.78
N VAL A 13 -13.86 -24.96 24.86
CA VAL A 13 -12.77 -24.22 25.51
C VAL A 13 -11.58 -24.09 24.56
N GLN A 14 -11.21 -25.16 23.84
CA GLN A 14 -10.11 -25.14 22.88
C GLN A 14 -10.41 -24.23 21.69
N GLN A 15 -11.64 -24.25 21.18
CA GLN A 15 -12.08 -23.34 20.11
C GLN A 15 -12.00 -21.88 20.57
N LEU A 16 -12.41 -21.59 21.81
CA LEU A 16 -12.31 -20.25 22.37
C LEU A 16 -10.85 -19.80 22.50
N ARG A 17 -9.94 -20.67 22.97
CA ARG A 17 -8.50 -20.36 23.02
C ARG A 17 -7.92 -20.06 21.66
N ALA A 18 -8.26 -20.86 20.64
CA ALA A 18 -7.82 -20.64 19.28
C ALA A 18 -8.36 -19.31 18.70
N PHE A 19 -9.60 -18.94 19.05
CA PHE A 19 -10.16 -17.65 18.68
C PHE A 19 -9.41 -16.49 19.35
N VAL A 20 -9.15 -16.56 20.66
CA VAL A 20 -8.38 -15.54 21.39
C VAL A 20 -7.00 -15.35 20.77
N ALA A 21 -6.28 -16.44 20.46
CA ALA A 21 -4.97 -16.35 19.82
C ALA A 21 -5.04 -15.65 18.44
N LYS A 22 -6.07 -15.92 17.64
CA LYS A 22 -6.27 -15.22 16.35
C LYS A 22 -6.56 -13.73 16.55
N VAL A 23 -7.37 -13.38 17.55
CA VAL A 23 -7.67 -11.98 17.88
C VAL A 23 -6.42 -11.25 18.34
N GLU A 24 -5.58 -11.87 19.17
CA GLU A 24 -4.31 -11.28 19.60
C GLU A 24 -3.37 -11.01 18.41
N VAL A 25 -3.22 -11.97 17.50
CA VAL A 25 -2.42 -11.78 16.27
C VAL A 25 -2.98 -10.64 15.40
N CYS A 26 -4.30 -10.62 15.15
CA CYS A 26 -4.91 -9.56 14.36
C CYS A 26 -4.74 -8.19 15.04
N LYS A 27 -4.90 -8.12 16.37
CA LYS A 27 -4.70 -6.90 17.14
C LYS A 27 -3.28 -6.39 16.99
N SER A 28 -2.28 -7.24 17.15
CA SER A 28 -0.87 -6.85 16.99
C SER A 28 -0.54 -6.40 15.57
N LEU A 29 -1.17 -6.98 14.54
CA LEU A 29 -0.99 -6.51 13.17
C LEU A 29 -1.58 -5.11 12.94
N ILE A 30 -2.77 -4.84 13.50
CA ILE A 30 -3.41 -3.52 13.40
C ILE A 30 -2.61 -2.46 14.15
N GLU A 31 -2.18 -2.76 15.39
CA GLU A 31 -1.33 -1.86 16.17
C GLU A 31 0.00 -1.57 15.45
N ALA A 32 0.59 -2.58 14.80
CA ALA A 32 1.79 -2.39 13.99
C ALA A 32 1.55 -1.53 12.74
N GLU A 33 0.37 -1.58 12.12
CA GLU A 33 0.01 -0.71 10.99
C GLU A 33 -0.17 0.75 11.43
N GLU A 34 -0.72 1.00 12.62
CA GLU A 34 -0.86 2.36 13.19
C GLU A 34 0.50 3.03 13.41
N ASP A 35 1.54 2.26 13.73
CA ASP A 35 2.91 2.76 13.92
C ASP A 35 3.65 3.10 12.60
N LEU A 36 3.18 2.63 11.43
CA LEU A 36 3.87 2.81 10.14
C LEU A 36 3.74 4.22 9.54
N GLY A 37 2.85 5.06 10.08
CA GLY A 37 2.66 6.44 9.63
C GLY A 37 2.07 6.57 8.22
N GLU A 38 2.09 7.80 7.69
CA GLU A 38 1.58 8.09 6.34
C GLU A 38 2.60 7.71 5.25
N VAL A 39 2.10 7.26 4.11
CA VAL A 39 2.94 6.97 2.95
C VAL A 39 3.51 8.29 2.41
N PRO A 40 4.82 8.41 2.18
CA PRO A 40 5.39 9.62 1.61
C PRO A 40 4.86 9.89 0.20
N ASP A 41 4.62 11.17 -0.11
CA ASP A 41 4.02 11.63 -1.38
C ASP A 41 4.76 11.15 -2.64
N GLU A 42 6.06 10.94 -2.56
CA GLU A 42 6.89 10.45 -3.67
C GLU A 42 6.57 9.02 -4.12
N PHE A 43 5.84 8.26 -3.31
CA PHE A 43 5.33 6.94 -3.65
C PHE A 43 3.86 6.97 -4.11
N LEU A 44 3.22 8.14 -4.07
CA LEU A 44 1.82 8.32 -4.48
C LEU A 44 1.73 8.72 -5.94
N ASP A 45 0.74 8.15 -6.63
CA ASP A 45 0.37 8.52 -7.99
C ASP A 45 -0.18 9.95 -8.02
N LEU A 46 0.33 10.79 -8.92
CA LEU A 46 -0.03 12.21 -9.02
C LEU A 46 -1.48 12.49 -9.47
N LEU A 47 -2.19 11.49 -10.00
CA LEU A 47 -3.59 11.60 -10.43
C LEU A 47 -4.53 10.94 -9.43
N MET A 48 -4.16 9.77 -8.92
CA MET A 48 -5.01 8.94 -8.06
C MET A 48 -4.73 9.08 -6.58
N PHE A 49 -3.60 9.68 -6.18
CA PHE A 49 -3.14 9.80 -4.79
C PHE A 49 -3.13 8.45 -4.05
N THR A 50 -2.78 7.39 -4.78
CA THR A 50 -2.63 6.03 -4.24
C THR A 50 -1.21 5.54 -4.43
N VAL A 51 -0.78 4.56 -3.62
CA VAL A 51 0.56 3.97 -3.73
C VAL A 51 0.78 3.36 -5.11
N MET A 52 1.80 3.84 -5.82
CA MET A 52 2.21 3.31 -7.13
C MET A 52 2.77 1.89 -6.98
N ARG A 53 2.30 0.95 -7.81
CA ARG A 53 2.80 -0.45 -7.83
C ARG A 53 3.77 -0.68 -8.97
N ASP A 54 3.53 -0.04 -10.11
CA ASP A 54 4.38 -0.07 -11.29
C ASP A 54 4.63 1.37 -11.77
N PRO A 55 5.53 2.11 -11.10
CA PRO A 55 5.82 3.50 -11.44
C PRO A 55 6.43 3.64 -12.83
N VAL A 56 5.89 4.55 -13.63
CA VAL A 56 6.36 4.88 -14.98
C VAL A 56 6.56 6.39 -15.14
N LEU A 57 7.64 6.74 -15.82
CA LEU A 57 7.99 8.10 -16.21
C LEU A 57 7.30 8.47 -17.54
N LEU A 58 6.62 9.60 -17.54
CA LEU A 58 6.09 10.22 -18.76
C LEU A 58 7.19 11.09 -19.40
N PRO A 59 7.59 10.85 -20.66
CA PRO A 59 8.80 11.44 -21.23
C PRO A 59 8.72 12.97 -21.42
N SER A 60 7.54 13.51 -21.69
CA SER A 60 7.35 14.93 -21.96
C SER A 60 7.22 15.76 -20.67
N SER A 61 6.40 15.33 -19.71
CA SER A 61 6.20 16.03 -18.44
C SER A 61 7.26 15.69 -17.39
N ARG A 62 7.94 14.55 -17.53
CA ARG A 62 8.85 13.96 -16.53
C ARG A 62 8.17 13.59 -15.22
N ASN A 63 6.85 13.50 -15.21
CA ASN A 63 6.08 13.05 -14.07
C ASN A 63 6.13 11.51 -13.96
N ILE A 64 6.10 11.01 -12.74
CA ILE A 64 5.97 9.59 -12.45
C ILE A 64 4.54 9.32 -11.99
N VAL A 65 3.91 8.32 -12.61
CA VAL A 65 2.56 7.86 -12.29
C VAL A 65 2.53 6.33 -12.33
N ASP A 66 1.50 5.70 -11.80
CA ASP A 66 1.32 4.26 -11.92
C ASP A 66 0.93 3.88 -13.36
N ARG A 67 1.50 2.77 -13.86
CA ARG A 67 1.23 2.28 -15.22
C ARG A 67 -0.27 2.07 -15.46
N SER A 68 -1.00 1.55 -14.47
CA SER A 68 -2.43 1.29 -14.63
C SER A 68 -3.22 2.59 -14.79
N THR A 69 -2.84 3.63 -14.05
CA THR A 69 -3.42 4.97 -14.13
C THR A 69 -3.23 5.59 -15.51
N ILE A 70 -1.99 5.68 -16.00
CA ILE A 70 -1.73 6.29 -17.31
C ILE A 70 -2.34 5.47 -18.45
N LYS A 71 -2.33 4.14 -18.34
CA LYS A 71 -2.98 3.28 -19.34
C LYS A 71 -4.48 3.58 -19.42
N SER A 72 -5.16 3.73 -18.28
CA SER A 72 -6.58 4.08 -18.25
C SER A 72 -6.86 5.45 -18.87
N HIS A 73 -6.03 6.45 -18.57
CA HIS A 73 -6.14 7.79 -19.16
C HIS A 73 -6.01 7.77 -20.69
N LEU A 74 -4.99 7.06 -21.20
CA LEU A 74 -4.71 6.97 -22.64
C LEU A 74 -5.76 6.17 -23.43
N LEU A 75 -6.66 5.43 -22.78
CA LEU A 75 -7.85 4.84 -23.43
C LEU A 75 -8.87 5.90 -23.85
N SER A 76 -8.84 7.09 -23.23
CA SER A 76 -9.79 8.17 -23.46
C SER A 76 -9.16 9.38 -24.16
N ASP A 77 -7.94 9.78 -23.78
CA ASP A 77 -7.20 10.89 -24.39
C ASP A 77 -5.73 10.50 -24.59
N SER A 78 -5.27 10.45 -25.85
CA SER A 78 -3.90 10.04 -26.24
C SER A 78 -2.84 11.13 -25.99
N LYS A 79 -2.95 11.81 -24.84
CA LYS A 79 -2.10 12.93 -24.45
C LYS A 79 -1.65 12.78 -23.00
N ASP A 80 -0.46 13.26 -22.70
CA ASP A 80 0.01 13.41 -21.34
C ASP A 80 -0.97 14.30 -20.53
N PRO A 81 -1.44 13.85 -19.36
CA PRO A 81 -2.47 14.54 -18.58
C PRO A 81 -2.01 15.88 -17.98
N PHE A 82 -0.70 16.15 -17.93
CA PHE A 82 -0.12 17.34 -17.30
C PHE A 82 0.24 18.43 -18.30
N ASN A 83 0.69 18.08 -19.50
CA ASN A 83 1.12 19.06 -20.51
C ASN A 83 0.39 18.96 -21.86
N ARG A 84 -0.50 17.96 -22.02
CA ARG A 84 -1.33 17.72 -23.21
C ARG A 84 -0.55 17.40 -24.49
N VAL A 85 0.74 17.06 -24.38
CA VAL A 85 1.54 16.57 -25.51
C VAL A 85 1.08 15.15 -25.86
N ALA A 86 1.04 14.81 -27.14
CA ALA A 86 0.69 13.47 -27.59
C ALA A 86 1.56 12.41 -26.90
N LEU A 87 0.94 11.33 -26.44
CA LEU A 87 1.62 10.29 -25.69
C LEU A 87 0.98 8.93 -25.99
N SER A 88 1.81 7.93 -26.29
CA SER A 88 1.43 6.52 -26.37
C SER A 88 1.92 5.76 -25.14
N ILE A 89 1.22 4.67 -24.79
CA ILE A 89 1.60 3.80 -23.68
C ILE A 89 2.97 3.13 -23.90
N ASP A 90 3.39 2.95 -25.15
CA ASP A 90 4.69 2.35 -25.48
C ASP A 90 5.87 3.32 -25.27
N GLU A 91 5.59 4.62 -25.12
CA GLU A 91 6.61 5.66 -24.92
C GLU A 91 6.95 5.86 -23.43
N VAL A 92 6.17 5.27 -22.52
CA VAL A 92 6.43 5.38 -21.08
C VAL A 92 7.61 4.51 -20.67
N ILE A 93 8.43 5.03 -19.77
CA ILE A 93 9.69 4.39 -19.34
C ILE A 93 9.55 3.98 -17.87
N PRO A 94 10.17 2.89 -17.39
CA PRO A 94 10.18 2.60 -15.96
C PRO A 94 10.67 3.79 -15.13
N GLY A 95 9.80 4.28 -14.24
CA GLY A 95 10.11 5.39 -13.33
C GLY A 95 10.60 4.81 -12.01
N ARG A 96 11.76 5.24 -11.52
CA ARG A 96 12.17 4.92 -10.15
C ARG A 96 11.99 6.18 -9.31
N HIS A 97 11.23 6.07 -8.23
CA HIS A 97 11.36 7.03 -7.14
C HIS A 97 12.81 6.93 -6.63
N GLY A 98 13.49 8.06 -6.51
CA GLY A 98 14.81 8.07 -5.88
C GLY A 98 14.66 7.49 -4.48
N THR A 99 15.49 6.52 -4.10
CA THR A 99 15.59 6.16 -2.68
C THR A 99 16.09 7.42 -1.98
N GLN A 100 15.21 8.18 -1.30
CA GLN A 100 15.68 9.10 -0.29
C GLN A 100 16.57 8.26 0.62
N SER A 101 17.86 8.61 0.62
CA SER A 101 18.87 7.88 1.37
C SER A 101 18.38 7.73 2.79
N ALA A 102 18.28 6.48 3.23
CA ALA A 102 18.09 6.08 4.60
C ALA A 102 18.73 7.10 5.55
N HIS A 103 17.92 7.75 6.38
CA HIS A 103 18.20 7.92 7.81
C HIS A 103 19.67 8.27 8.18
N ARG A 104 20.38 9.11 7.39
CA ARG A 104 21.77 9.52 7.67
C ARG A 104 21.75 10.90 8.30
N ARG A 105 21.33 10.93 9.57
CA ARG A 105 21.90 11.78 10.62
C ARG A 105 21.42 11.27 11.98
N VAL A 106 22.02 10.18 12.41
CA VAL A 106 22.29 9.96 13.84
C VAL A 106 23.72 10.45 14.05
N LEU A 107 23.88 11.39 14.99
CA LEU A 107 25.09 12.10 15.45
C LEU A 107 25.51 13.32 14.60
N ASP A 108 25.00 14.50 14.98
CA ASP A 108 25.78 15.59 15.59
C ASP A 108 24.91 16.32 16.63
#